data_AF-A0A7X1FFT2-F1
#
_entry.id   AF-A0A7X1FFT2-F1
#
_cell.length_a   1.000
_cell.length_b   1.000
_cell.length_c   1.000
_cell.angle_alpha   90.00
_cell.angle_beta   90.00
_cell.angle_gamma   90.00
#
_symmetry.space_group_name_H-M   'P 1'
#
loop_
_entity.id
_entity.type
_entity.pdbx_description
1 polymer ?
#
loop_
_entity_poly.entity_id
_entity_poly.type
_entity_poly.pdbx_seq_one_letter_code
_entity_poly.pdbx_strand_id
1 'polypeptide(L)'
;MPAGDLQRIYDLLAGLLRAIQGGAPGALAQYGISAAIYEEMLEELEAGAACLASLALPAWERALTPDRSGRVDFDCYPTQEPGTLRMTCRLWSAGRPGELSLTVDYCPGQAASPLQFRLLEVQ
;
A
#
# COMPACT_ATOMS: atom_id res chain seq x y z
N MET A 1 -8.67 -17.16 3.41
CA MET A 1 -7.75 -17.10 2.27
C MET A 1 -6.51 -17.93 2.61
N PRO A 2 -6.00 -18.78 1.71
CA PRO A 2 -4.73 -19.49 1.90
C PRO A 2 -3.55 -18.52 2.12
N ALA A 3 -2.57 -18.91 2.93
CA ALA A 3 -1.40 -18.07 3.21
C ALA A 3 -0.59 -17.71 1.94
N GLY A 4 -0.51 -18.62 0.98
CA GLY A 4 0.18 -18.39 -0.30
C GLY A 4 -0.50 -17.33 -1.18
N ASP A 5 -1.84 -17.24 -1.12
CA ASP A 5 -2.58 -16.20 -1.86
C ASP A 5 -2.36 -14.83 -1.21
N LEU A 6 -2.36 -14.77 0.12
CA LEU A 6 -2.14 -13.52 0.86
C LEU A 6 -0.71 -12.98 0.62
N GLN A 7 0.29 -13.84 0.62
CA GLN A 7 1.68 -13.44 0.31
C GLN A 7 1.80 -12.92 -1.12
N ARG A 8 1.18 -13.60 -2.09
CA ARG A 8 1.15 -13.14 -3.49
C ARG A 8 0.51 -11.76 -3.61
N ILE A 9 -0.56 -11.52 -2.88
CA ILE A 9 -1.23 -10.23 -2.86
C ILE A 9 -0.33 -9.16 -2.21
N TYR A 10 0.37 -9.49 -1.12
CA TYR A 10 1.34 -8.61 -0.49
C TYR A 10 2.48 -8.22 -1.43
N ASP A 11 3.00 -9.16 -2.22
CA ASP A 11 4.04 -8.87 -3.21
C ASP A 11 3.59 -7.88 -4.29
N LEU A 12 2.29 -7.82 -4.61
CA LEU A 12 1.74 -6.83 -5.54
C LEU A 12 1.85 -5.40 -4.97
N LEU A 13 1.74 -5.22 -3.64
CA LEU A 13 1.93 -3.91 -3.01
C LEU A 13 3.33 -3.35 -3.27
N ALA A 14 4.35 -4.22 -3.36
CA ALA A 14 5.71 -3.78 -3.65
C ALA A 14 5.81 -3.16 -5.06
N GLY A 15 5.04 -3.68 -6.02
CA GLY A 15 4.92 -3.10 -7.35
C GLY A 15 4.29 -1.70 -7.33
N LEU A 16 3.19 -1.55 -6.60
CA LEU A 16 2.52 -0.25 -6.42
C LEU A 16 3.45 0.76 -5.74
N LEU A 17 4.11 0.38 -4.64
CA LEU A 17 5.02 1.28 -3.92
C LEU A 17 6.16 1.75 -4.83
N ARG A 18 6.73 0.86 -5.66
CA ARG A 18 7.75 1.24 -6.65
C ARG A 18 7.20 2.20 -7.71
N ALA A 19 5.97 2.02 -8.16
CA ALA A 19 5.33 2.94 -9.12
C ALA A 19 5.15 4.34 -8.49
N ILE A 20 4.69 4.39 -7.24
CA ILE A 20 4.57 5.62 -6.43
C ILE A 20 5.93 6.30 -6.27
N GLN A 21 7.00 5.56 -5.95
CA GLN A 21 8.35 6.09 -5.82
C GLN A 21 8.96 6.58 -7.13
N GLY A 22 8.62 5.93 -8.24
CA GLY A 22 9.09 6.31 -9.58
C GLY A 22 8.34 7.50 -10.18
N GLY A 23 7.11 7.77 -9.73
CA GLY A 23 6.31 8.93 -10.16
C GLY A 23 5.92 8.95 -11.64
N ALA A 24 6.16 7.87 -12.39
CA ALA A 24 5.90 7.83 -13.81
C ALA A 24 4.38 7.77 -14.08
N PRO A 25 3.78 8.75 -14.79
CA PRO A 25 2.32 8.85 -14.95
C PRO A 25 1.68 7.58 -15.51
N GLY A 26 2.33 6.93 -16.48
CA GLY A 26 1.84 5.68 -17.07
C GLY A 26 1.84 4.49 -16.10
N ALA A 27 2.78 4.44 -15.15
CA ALA A 27 2.83 3.39 -14.13
C ALA A 27 1.79 3.66 -13.04
N LEU A 28 1.65 4.91 -12.60
CA LEU A 28 0.66 5.35 -11.62
C LEU A 28 -0.78 5.09 -12.09
N ALA A 29 -1.07 5.38 -13.37
CA ALA A 29 -2.39 5.20 -13.96
C ALA A 29 -2.89 3.74 -13.91
N GLN A 30 -1.98 2.75 -13.92
CA GLN A 30 -2.36 1.33 -13.79
C GLN A 30 -3.05 1.02 -12.47
N TYR A 31 -2.78 1.81 -11.44
CA TYR A 31 -3.31 1.66 -10.09
C TYR A 31 -4.42 2.67 -9.77
N GLY A 32 -4.91 3.42 -10.77
CA GLY A 32 -5.92 4.46 -10.57
C GLY A 32 -5.37 5.77 -9.98
N ILE A 33 -4.05 5.94 -9.93
CA ILE A 33 -3.43 7.19 -9.43
C ILE A 33 -3.33 8.18 -10.60
N SER A 34 -4.09 9.26 -10.51
CA SER A 34 -4.01 10.40 -11.44
C SER A 34 -2.89 11.35 -11.04
N ALA A 35 -2.56 12.31 -11.91
CA ALA A 35 -1.59 13.37 -11.57
C ALA A 35 -2.02 14.16 -10.33
N ALA A 36 -3.30 14.52 -10.22
CA ALA A 36 -3.83 15.24 -9.06
C ALA A 36 -3.71 14.42 -7.76
N ILE A 37 -4.06 13.13 -7.80
CA ILE A 37 -3.91 12.24 -6.63
C ILE A 37 -2.43 12.12 -6.24
N TYR A 38 -1.53 12.05 -7.23
CA TYR A 38 -0.10 11.95 -6.95
C TYR A 38 0.46 13.26 -6.36
N GLU A 39 0.01 14.41 -6.83
CA GLU A 39 0.37 15.72 -6.25
C GLU A 39 -0.10 15.82 -4.80
N GLU A 40 -1.37 15.50 -4.50
CA GLU A 40 -1.90 15.44 -3.13
C GLU A 40 -1.09 14.49 -2.25
N MET A 41 -0.69 13.33 -2.77
CA MET A 41 0.16 12.38 -2.05
C MET A 41 1.53 12.98 -1.71
N LEU A 42 2.15 13.74 -2.62
CA LEU A 42 3.44 14.39 -2.36
C LEU A 42 3.31 15.49 -1.29
N GLU A 43 2.22 16.24 -1.29
CA GLU A 43 1.92 17.26 -0.26
C GLU A 43 1.77 16.62 1.13
N GLU A 44 1.03 15.51 1.23
CA GLU A 44 0.88 14.75 2.49
C GLU A 44 2.21 14.18 2.99
N LEU A 45 3.05 13.66 2.08
CA LEU A 45 4.38 13.16 2.41
C LEU A 45 5.31 14.27 2.92
N GLU A 46 5.27 15.44 2.29
CA GLU A 46 6.03 16.62 2.71
C GLU A 46 5.57 17.12 4.08
N ALA A 47 4.25 17.21 4.31
CA ALA A 47 3.68 17.59 5.60
C ALA A 47 4.07 16.62 6.73
N GLY A 48 4.14 15.33 6.43
CA GLY A 48 4.58 14.29 7.35
C GLY A 48 6.11 14.16 7.52
N ALA A 49 6.91 15.02 6.86
CA ALA A 49 8.37 14.93 6.78
C ALA A 49 8.88 13.55 6.33
N ALA A 50 8.09 12.85 5.52
CA ALA A 50 8.39 11.51 5.03
C ALA A 50 9.13 11.57 3.71
N CYS A 51 10.30 10.93 3.64
CA CYS A 51 11.01 10.79 2.38
C CYS A 51 10.40 9.63 1.56
N LEU A 52 9.72 9.97 0.47
CA LEU A 52 9.12 8.99 -0.46
C LEU A 52 10.10 7.87 -0.86
N ALA A 53 11.34 8.23 -1.18
CA ALA A 53 12.37 7.28 -1.61
C ALA A 53 12.82 6.32 -0.51
N SER A 54 12.59 6.63 0.78
CA SER A 54 12.95 5.76 1.89
C SER A 54 11.80 4.87 2.36
N LEU A 55 10.60 5.04 1.80
CA LEU A 55 9.44 4.21 2.14
C LEU A 55 9.65 2.77 1.68
N ALA A 56 9.27 1.83 2.53
CA ALA A 56 9.36 0.41 2.27
C ALA A 56 8.18 -0.33 2.89
N LEU A 57 7.82 -1.46 2.29
CA LEU A 57 6.99 -2.43 2.98
C LEU A 57 7.84 -3.18 4.02
N PRO A 58 7.28 -3.57 5.17
CA PRO A 58 7.96 -4.49 6.08
C PRO A 58 8.32 -5.82 5.38
N ALA A 59 9.29 -6.55 5.93
CA ALA A 59 9.47 -7.96 5.55
C ALA A 59 8.19 -8.73 5.86
N TRP A 60 7.79 -9.66 4.98
CA TRP A 60 6.53 -10.41 5.08
C TRP A 60 6.28 -11.00 6.48
N GLU A 61 7.29 -11.60 7.11
CA GLU A 61 7.19 -12.19 8.44
C GLU A 61 6.88 -11.14 9.51
N ARG A 62 7.44 -9.93 9.35
CA ARG A 62 7.21 -8.81 10.28
C ARG A 62 5.87 -8.13 10.00
N ALA A 63 5.43 -8.08 8.75
CA ALA A 63 4.19 -7.45 8.32
C ALA A 63 2.96 -8.04 9.04
N LEU A 64 2.99 -9.35 9.30
CA LEU A 64 1.93 -10.11 9.98
C LEU A 64 2.16 -10.26 11.49
N THR A 65 3.30 -9.80 12.01
CA THR A 65 3.60 -9.94 13.45
C THR A 65 2.89 -8.83 14.22
N PRO A 66 2.00 -9.16 15.17
CA PRO A 66 1.33 -8.14 15.96
C PRO A 66 2.31 -7.44 16.90
N ASP A 67 2.14 -6.13 17.04
CA ASP A 67 2.84 -5.33 18.04
C ASP A 67 2.26 -5.55 19.45
N ARG A 68 2.75 -4.78 20.42
CA ARG A 68 2.29 -4.90 21.82
C ARG A 68 0.81 -4.56 22.01
N SER A 69 0.19 -3.85 21.08
CA SER A 69 -1.24 -3.54 21.08
C SER A 69 -2.08 -4.57 20.32
N GLY A 70 -1.44 -5.57 19.71
CA GLY A 70 -2.11 -6.57 18.87
C GLY A 70 -2.31 -6.14 17.42
N ARG A 71 -1.80 -4.97 17.02
CA ARG A 71 -1.91 -4.44 15.65
C ARG A 71 -0.80 -5.00 14.78
N VAL A 72 -1.14 -5.40 13.57
CA VAL A 72 -0.19 -5.84 12.54
C VAL A 72 0.09 -4.69 11.57
N ASP A 73 1.25 -4.71 10.92
CA ASP A 73 1.59 -3.71 9.91
C ASP A 73 0.83 -3.95 8.60
N PHE A 74 0.45 -5.19 8.30
CA PHE A 74 -0.33 -5.53 7.12
C PHE A 74 -1.58 -6.30 7.50
N ASP A 75 -2.73 -5.78 7.09
CA ASP A 75 -4.03 -6.41 7.24
C ASP A 75 -4.78 -6.45 5.91
N CYS A 76 -5.64 -7.45 5.76
CA CYS A 76 -6.42 -7.69 4.56
C CYS A 76 -7.81 -8.21 4.94
N TYR A 77 -8.85 -7.51 4.53
CA TYR A 77 -10.23 -7.79 4.92
C TYR A 77 -11.20 -7.61 3.74
N PRO A 78 -12.35 -8.32 3.75
CA PRO A 78 -13.34 -8.19 2.69
C PRO A 78 -14.00 -6.80 2.70
N THR A 79 -14.37 -6.32 1.52
CA THR A 79 -15.18 -5.10 1.37
C THR A 79 -16.66 -5.44 1.17
N GLN A 80 -17.50 -4.41 1.03
CA GLN A 80 -18.91 -4.60 0.63
C GLN A 80 -19.06 -5.06 -0.83
N GLU A 81 -18.04 -4.85 -1.66
CA GLU A 81 -18.04 -5.30 -3.05
C GLU A 81 -17.64 -6.79 -3.13
N PRO A 82 -18.48 -7.66 -3.72
CA PRO A 82 -18.19 -9.09 -3.80
C PRO A 82 -16.89 -9.38 -4.56
N GLY A 83 -15.99 -10.13 -3.93
CA GLY A 83 -14.72 -10.52 -4.53
C GLY A 83 -13.61 -9.46 -4.43
N THR A 84 -13.90 -8.29 -3.85
CA THR A 84 -12.91 -7.24 -3.57
C THR A 84 -12.45 -7.32 -2.12
N LEU A 85 -11.15 -7.27 -1.92
CA LEU A 85 -10.51 -7.19 -0.61
C LEU A 85 -9.89 -5.81 -0.43
N ARG A 86 -9.95 -5.25 0.77
CA ARG A 86 -9.18 -4.07 1.14
C ARG A 86 -7.97 -4.49 1.94
N MET A 87 -6.87 -3.83 1.65
CA MET A 87 -5.62 -4.01 2.34
C MET A 87 -5.14 -2.70 2.91
N THR A 88 -4.55 -2.77 4.08
CA THR A 88 -3.88 -1.67 4.75
C THR A 88 -2.47 -2.10 5.10
N CYS A 89 -1.47 -1.31 4.72
CA CYS A 89 -0.08 -1.60 5.06
C CYS A 89 0.61 -0.36 5.64
N ARG A 90 1.11 -0.46 6.86
CA ARG A 90 1.99 0.53 7.48
C ARG A 90 3.33 0.52 6.75
N LEU A 91 3.69 1.66 6.19
CA LEU A 91 4.96 1.86 5.50
C LEU A 91 6.06 2.14 6.52
N TRP A 92 7.23 1.59 6.23
CA TRP A 92 8.43 1.74 7.04
C TRP A 92 9.39 2.73 6.40
N SER A 93 10.20 3.36 7.22
CA SER A 93 11.31 4.21 6.80
C SER A 93 12.56 3.84 7.59
N ALA A 94 13.69 3.70 6.89
CA ALA A 94 14.97 3.31 7.51
C ALA A 94 14.88 2.04 8.40
N GLY A 95 14.08 1.05 7.99
CA GLY A 95 13.91 -0.22 8.71
C GLY A 95 13.05 -0.16 9.97
N ARG A 96 12.35 0.97 10.20
CA ARG A 96 11.45 1.18 11.35
C ARG A 96 10.03 1.44 10.85
N PRO A 97 9.00 1.02 11.61
CA PRO A 97 7.62 1.45 11.37
C PRO A 97 7.54 2.98 11.29
N GLY A 98 6.97 3.51 10.20
CA GLY A 98 6.71 4.93 10.00
C GLY A 98 5.28 5.29 10.35
N GLU A 99 4.85 6.53 10.16
CA GLU A 99 3.45 6.92 10.46
C GLU A 99 2.52 6.79 9.25
N LEU A 100 3.04 6.40 8.08
CA LEU A 100 2.23 6.31 6.87
C LEU A 100 1.55 4.95 6.73
N SER A 101 0.29 4.96 6.30
CA SER A 101 -0.45 3.76 5.90
C SER A 101 -0.86 3.87 4.43
N LEU A 102 -0.62 2.80 3.69
CA LEU A 102 -1.09 2.62 2.32
C LEU A 102 -2.33 1.73 2.32
N THR A 103 -3.44 2.26 1.83
CA THR A 103 -4.69 1.52 1.65
C THR A 103 -4.95 1.28 0.17
N VAL A 104 -5.29 0.04 -0.18
CA VAL A 104 -5.59 -0.36 -1.55
C VAL A 104 -6.72 -1.39 -1.57
N ASP A 105 -7.40 -1.48 -2.71
CA ASP A 105 -8.34 -2.56 -2.98
C ASP A 105 -7.70 -3.58 -3.94
N TYR A 106 -7.83 -4.87 -3.66
CA TYR A 106 -7.50 -5.98 -4.54
C TYR A 106 -8.74 -6.45 -5.30
N CYS A 107 -8.72 -6.25 -6.61
CA CYS A 107 -9.78 -6.57 -7.56
C CYS A 107 -9.22 -7.50 -8.64
N PRO A 108 -9.27 -8.84 -8.48
CA PRO A 108 -8.58 -9.79 -9.36
C PRO A 108 -9.02 -9.76 -10.84
N GLY A 109 -10.16 -9.13 -11.14
CA GLY A 109 -10.69 -8.99 -12.51
C GLY A 109 -10.31 -7.72 -13.26
N GLN A 110 -9.51 -6.82 -12.66
CA GLN A 110 -9.15 -5.58 -13.33
C GLN A 110 -8.05 -5.75 -14.39
N ALA A 111 -8.23 -5.05 -15.52
CA ALA A 111 -7.40 -5.23 -16.71
C ALA A 111 -5.97 -4.64 -16.59
N ALA A 112 -5.79 -3.51 -15.91
CA ALA A 112 -4.50 -2.82 -15.83
C ALA A 112 -3.63 -3.34 -14.66
N SER A 113 -4.23 -3.49 -13.48
CA SER A 113 -3.61 -4.03 -12.29
C SER A 113 -4.71 -4.63 -11.42
N PRO A 114 -4.48 -5.75 -10.73
CA PRO A 114 -5.41 -6.23 -9.72
C PRO A 114 -5.43 -5.36 -8.46
N LEU A 115 -4.59 -4.32 -8.37
CA LEU A 115 -4.58 -3.36 -7.27
C LEU A 115 -5.11 -1.99 -7.70
N GLN A 116 -5.98 -1.43 -6.87
CA GLN A 116 -6.48 -0.06 -6.96
C GLN A 116 -6.05 0.75 -5.74
N PHE A 117 -5.36 1.86 -5.98
CA PHE A 117 -5.03 2.80 -4.93
C PHE A 117 -6.30 3.38 -4.30
N ARG A 118 -6.31 3.52 -2.97
CA ARG A 118 -7.41 4.15 -2.24
C ARG A 118 -6.93 5.34 -1.45
N LEU A 119 -5.85 5.18 -0.68
CA LEU A 119 -5.39 6.22 0.22
C LEU A 119 -3.92 6.02 0.62
N LEU A 120 -3.22 7.11 0.81
CA LEU A 120 -1.96 7.18 1.53
C LEU A 120 -2.10 8.32 2.53
N GLU A 121 -2.00 8.01 3.82
CA GLU A 121 -2.25 8.97 4.90
C GLU A 121 -1.31 8.74 6.09
N VAL A 122 -1.12 9.79 6.89
CA VAL A 122 -0.45 9.73 8.20
C VAL A 122 -1.45 9.22 9.25
N GLN A 123 -1.03 8.26 10.07
CA GLN A 123 -1.83 7.61 11.13
C GLN A 123 -1.73 8.33 12.48
#